data_AF-A0A7C6FDC2-F1
#
_entry.id   AF-A0A7C6FDC2-F1
#
_cell.length_a   1.000
_cell.length_b   1.000
_cell.length_c   1.000
_cell.angle_alpha   90.00
_cell.angle_beta   90.00
_cell.angle_gamma   90.00
#
_symmetry.space_group_name_H-M   'P 1'
#
loop_
_entity.id
_entity.type
_entity.pdbx_description
1 polymer ?
#
loop_
_entity_poly.entity_id
_entity_poly.type
_entity_poly.pdbx_seq_one_letter_code
_entity_poly.pdbx_strand_id
1 'polypeptide(L)'
;MPAISQTRCWVLIVLTALIGIGSGLFHTFANRWSELADTLPIWTFVALYILAAMHWLGGMAPRKVALWAGLIVAGGVAMGFLAGGEGGDASAVPAAPDPLNGSGQYAPALAALVIFSVITWLRHHPYRAWVWAATAAF
;
A
#
# COMPACT_ATOMS: atom_id res chain seq x y z
N MET A 1 -1.36 21.63 -16.46
CA MET A 1 -1.25 20.26 -15.89
C MET A 1 -0.60 19.37 -16.95
N PRO A 2 0.43 18.57 -16.66
CA PRO A 2 0.98 17.66 -17.64
C PRO A 2 -0.10 16.66 -18.06
N ALA A 3 -0.26 16.42 -19.37
CA ALA A 3 -1.22 15.45 -19.87
C ALA A 3 -0.94 14.07 -19.26
N ILE A 4 -1.99 13.40 -18.77
CA ILE A 4 -1.87 12.01 -18.30
C ILE A 4 -1.54 11.17 -19.54
N SER A 5 -0.37 10.53 -19.56
CA SER A 5 -0.01 9.68 -20.70
C SER A 5 -0.95 8.47 -20.76
N GLN A 6 -1.35 8.09 -21.97
CA GLN A 6 -2.25 6.96 -22.22
C GLN A 6 -1.77 5.67 -21.52
N THR A 7 -0.45 5.47 -21.47
CA THR A 7 0.20 4.36 -20.77
C THR A 7 -0.14 4.33 -19.27
N ARG A 8 -0.15 5.48 -18.58
CA ARG A 8 -0.45 5.55 -17.13
C ARG A 8 -1.90 5.13 -16.85
N CYS A 9 -2.84 5.54 -17.70
CA CYS A 9 -4.23 5.12 -17.58
C CYS A 9 -4.36 3.60 -17.74
N TRP A 10 -3.72 3.03 -18.77
CA TRP A 10 -3.75 1.59 -18.99
C TRP A 10 -3.18 0.79 -17.81
N VAL A 11 -2.09 1.26 -17.21
CA VAL A 11 -1.51 0.62 -16.01
C VAL A 11 -2.54 0.56 -14.87
N LEU A 12 -3.24 1.67 -14.60
CA LEU A 12 -4.25 1.70 -13.54
C LEU A 12 -5.46 0.81 -13.86
N ILE A 13 -5.93 0.81 -15.11
CA ILE A 13 -7.05 -0.03 -15.55
C ILE A 13 -6.71 -1.51 -15.38
N VAL A 14 -5.55 -1.94 -15.88
CA VAL A 14 -5.10 -3.33 -15.77
C VAL A 14 -4.93 -3.72 -14.31
N LEU A 15 -4.31 -2.85 -13.49
CA LEU A 15 -4.11 -3.14 -12.08
C LEU A 15 -5.45 -3.26 -11.32
N THR A 16 -6.42 -2.41 -11.63
CA THR A 16 -7.76 -2.47 -11.04
C THR A 16 -8.49 -3.76 -11.44
N ALA A 17 -8.37 -4.15 -12.72
CA ALA A 17 -8.93 -5.41 -13.20
C ALA A 17 -8.30 -6.63 -12.50
N LEU A 18 -6.97 -6.61 -12.29
CA LEU A 18 -6.27 -7.67 -11.57
C LEU A 18 -6.70 -7.76 -10.10
N ILE A 19 -6.93 -6.63 -9.42
CA ILE A 19 -7.48 -6.61 -8.05
C ILE A 19 -8.85 -7.29 -8.03
N GLY A 20 -9.76 -6.92 -8.94
CA GLY A 20 -11.10 -7.52 -9.00
C GLY A 20 -11.06 -9.02 -9.28
N ILE A 21 -10.21 -9.45 -10.21
CA ILE A 21 -10.01 -10.88 -10.52
C ILE A 21 -9.46 -11.62 -9.30
N GLY A 22 -8.38 -11.12 -8.70
CA GLY A 22 -7.75 -11.70 -7.52
C GLY A 22 -8.73 -11.90 -6.37
N SER A 23 -9.47 -10.84 -6.03
CA SER A 23 -10.49 -10.86 -4.98
C SER A 23 -11.58 -11.90 -5.25
N GLY A 24 -12.08 -11.97 -6.49
CA GLY A 24 -13.06 -12.98 -6.89
C GLY A 24 -12.52 -14.41 -6.76
N LEU A 25 -11.26 -14.64 -7.14
CA LEU A 25 -10.59 -15.93 -7.00
C LEU A 25 -10.41 -16.32 -5.54
N PHE A 26 -10.01 -15.39 -4.67
CA PHE A 26 -9.85 -15.66 -3.23
C PHE A 26 -11.18 -16.05 -2.58
N HIS A 27 -12.27 -15.32 -2.87
CA HIS A 27 -13.60 -15.66 -2.35
C HIS A 27 -14.17 -16.97 -2.91
N THR A 28 -13.66 -17.45 -4.04
CA THR A 28 -14.08 -18.72 -4.64
C THR A 28 -13.27 -19.92 -4.14
N PHE A 29 -11.95 -19.76 -4.01
CA PHE A 29 -11.02 -20.87 -3.77
C PHE A 29 -10.38 -20.89 -2.38
N ALA A 30 -10.27 -19.74 -1.70
CA ALA A 30 -9.77 -19.57 -0.33
C ALA A 30 -8.47 -20.35 -0.01
N ASN A 31 -7.52 -20.34 -0.95
CA ASN A 31 -6.23 -21.01 -0.81
C ASN A 31 -5.06 -20.04 -1.02
N ARG A 32 -3.84 -20.52 -0.76
CA ARG A 32 -2.65 -19.67 -0.72
C ARG A 32 -2.37 -18.93 -2.03
N TRP A 33 -2.57 -19.56 -3.18
CA TRP A 33 -2.31 -18.88 -4.46
C TRP A 33 -3.38 -17.82 -4.75
N SER A 34 -4.64 -18.09 -4.40
CA SER A 34 -5.74 -17.14 -4.58
C SER A 34 -5.63 -15.95 -3.63
N GLU A 35 -5.13 -16.16 -2.41
CA GLU A 35 -4.78 -15.11 -1.45
C GLU A 35 -3.69 -14.20 -2.02
N LEU A 36 -2.63 -14.76 -2.61
CA LEU A 36 -1.57 -13.98 -3.25
C LEU A 36 -2.08 -13.25 -4.49
N ALA A 37 -2.97 -13.86 -5.27
CA ALA A 37 -3.58 -13.24 -6.43
C ALA A 37 -4.45 -12.03 -6.07
N ASP A 38 -5.03 -11.99 -4.87
CA ASP A 38 -5.77 -10.84 -4.33
C ASP A 38 -4.83 -9.78 -3.72
N THR A 39 -3.97 -10.21 -2.81
CA THR A 39 -3.16 -9.29 -2.00
C THR A 39 -2.03 -8.62 -2.77
N LEU A 40 -1.36 -9.30 -3.72
CA LEU A 40 -0.25 -8.72 -4.47
C LEU A 40 -0.67 -7.53 -5.35
N PRO A 41 -1.76 -7.61 -6.14
CA PRO A 41 -2.27 -6.45 -6.87
C PRO A 41 -2.65 -5.28 -5.95
N ILE A 42 -3.30 -5.54 -4.80
CA ILE A 42 -3.70 -4.49 -3.84
C ILE A 42 -2.46 -3.78 -3.29
N TRP A 43 -1.47 -4.52 -2.79
CA TRP A 43 -0.25 -3.92 -2.24
C TRP A 43 0.57 -3.19 -3.29
N THR A 44 0.57 -3.68 -4.54
CA THR A 44 1.18 -2.98 -5.67
C THR A 44 0.51 -1.63 -5.91
N PHE A 45 -0.83 -1.59 -5.90
CA PHE A 45 -1.60 -0.35 -6.05
C PHE A 45 -1.31 0.63 -4.92
N VAL A 46 -1.33 0.18 -3.67
CA VAL A 46 -1.01 1.01 -2.50
C VAL A 46 0.41 1.59 -2.61
N ALA A 47 1.40 0.77 -2.96
CA ALA A 47 2.78 1.22 -3.12
C ALA A 47 2.90 2.29 -4.23
N LEU A 48 2.33 2.04 -5.41
CA LEU A 48 2.33 3.00 -6.51
C LEU A 48 1.64 4.32 -6.12
N TYR A 49 0.53 4.24 -5.39
CA TYR A 49 -0.19 5.42 -4.92
C TYR A 49 0.64 6.24 -3.94
N ILE A 50 1.29 5.59 -2.96
CA ILE A 50 2.16 6.28 -1.99
C ILE A 50 3.33 6.97 -2.70
N LEU A 51 3.99 6.29 -3.64
CA LEU A 51 5.10 6.88 -4.41
C LEU A 51 4.64 8.07 -5.25
N ALA A 52 3.47 7.96 -5.87
CA ALA A 52 2.86 9.07 -6.58
C ALA A 52 2.52 10.22 -5.62
N ALA A 53 1.95 9.94 -4.45
CA ALA A 53 1.62 10.94 -3.43
C ALA A 53 2.87 11.66 -2.91
N MET A 54 3.98 10.95 -2.66
CA MET A 54 5.26 11.57 -2.28
C MET A 54 5.73 12.59 -3.33
N HIS A 55 5.61 12.27 -4.61
CA HIS A 55 6.00 13.17 -5.69
C HIS A 55 5.02 14.34 -5.85
N TRP A 56 3.73 14.05 -6.05
CA TRP A 56 2.73 15.03 -6.47
C TRP A 56 2.14 15.84 -5.32
N LEU A 57 1.89 15.21 -4.16
CA LEU A 57 1.38 15.90 -2.97
C LEU A 57 2.52 16.38 -2.08
N GLY A 58 3.53 15.53 -1.89
CA GLY A 58 4.72 15.80 -1.08
C GLY A 58 5.78 16.66 -1.77
N GLY A 59 5.65 16.93 -3.09
CA GLY A 59 6.60 17.73 -3.87
C GLY A 59 8.03 17.18 -3.87
N MET A 60 8.20 15.88 -3.61
CA MET A 60 9.50 15.24 -3.56
C MET A 60 10.03 15.02 -4.99
N ALA A 61 11.32 15.30 -5.23
CA ALA A 61 11.94 15.01 -6.52
C ALA A 61 11.93 13.49 -6.82
N PRO A 62 11.75 13.06 -8.10
CA PRO A 62 11.66 11.65 -8.45
C PRO A 62 12.82 10.78 -7.96
N ARG A 63 14.04 11.33 -7.91
CA ARG A 63 15.23 10.62 -7.40
C ARG A 63 15.10 10.27 -5.90
N LYS A 64 14.54 11.19 -5.10
CA LYS A 64 14.30 10.95 -3.68
C LYS A 64 13.19 9.92 -3.49
N VAL A 65 12.12 9.98 -4.30
CA VAL A 65 11.05 8.97 -4.30
C VAL A 65 11.61 7.58 -4.63
N ALA A 66 12.46 7.47 -5.66
CA ALA A 66 13.11 6.22 -6.02
C ALA A 66 14.03 5.67 -4.90
N LEU A 67 14.74 6.55 -4.19
CA LEU A 67 15.55 6.16 -3.03
C LEU A 67 14.67 5.59 -1.91
N TRP A 68 13.58 6.27 -1.55
CA TRP A 68 12.64 5.77 -0.53
C TRP A 68 11.96 4.47 -0.96
N ALA A 69 11.57 4.34 -2.22
CA ALA A 69 11.04 3.10 -2.77
C ALA A 69 12.05 1.95 -2.61
N GLY A 70 13.32 2.19 -2.97
CA GLY A 70 14.40 1.22 -2.81
C GLY A 70 14.63 0.82 -1.36
N LEU A 71 14.61 1.78 -0.43
CA LEU A 71 14.75 1.51 1.00
C LEU A 71 13.58 0.69 1.57
N ILE A 72 12.33 0.99 1.16
CA ILE A 72 11.15 0.23 1.60
C ILE A 72 11.22 -1.20 1.09
N VAL A 73 11.56 -1.41 -0.19
CA VAL A 73 11.71 -2.75 -0.76
C VAL A 73 12.85 -3.50 -0.10
N ALA A 74 14.03 -2.88 0.06
CA ALA A 74 15.18 -3.50 0.71
C ALA A 74 14.88 -3.85 2.17
N GLY A 75 14.21 -2.97 2.91
CA GLY A 75 13.79 -3.21 4.28
C GLY A 75 12.77 -4.35 4.39
N GLY A 76 11.78 -4.40 3.50
CA GLY A 76 10.79 -5.49 3.46
C GLY A 76 11.44 -6.83 3.11
N VAL A 77 12.35 -6.86 2.13
CA VAL A 77 13.11 -8.05 1.75
C VAL A 77 14.02 -8.50 2.90
N ALA A 78 14.79 -7.58 3.50
CA ALA A 78 15.66 -7.88 4.64
C ALA A 78 14.86 -8.40 5.84
N MET A 79 13.71 -7.80 6.15
CA MET A 79 12.82 -8.28 7.19
C MET A 79 12.28 -9.68 6.87
N GLY A 80 11.91 -9.95 5.61
CA GLY A 80 11.49 -11.28 5.18
C GLY A 80 12.61 -12.33 5.30
N PHE A 81 13.84 -11.97 4.98
CA PHE A 81 15.01 -12.84 5.15
C PHE A 81 15.37 -13.08 6.63
N LEU A 82 15.27 -12.05 7.47
CA LEU A 82 15.54 -12.17 8.91
C LEU A 82 14.44 -12.97 9.61
N ALA A 83 13.17 -12.73 9.27
CA ALA A 83 12.03 -13.46 9.81
C ALA A 83 11.91 -14.89 9.27
N GLY A 84 12.43 -15.16 8.05
CA GLY A 84 12.49 -16.49 7.46
C GLY A 84 13.82 -17.24 7.70
N GLY A 85 14.81 -16.59 8.33
CA GLY A 85 16.15 -17.12 8.54
C GLY A 85 16.32 -17.96 9.81
N GLU A 86 15.35 -17.90 10.73
CA GLU A 86 15.28 -18.81 11.88
C GLU A 86 14.14 -19.80 11.62
N GLY A 87 14.48 -21.09 11.60
CA GLY A 87 13.52 -22.20 11.66
C GLY A 87 12.79 -22.22 12.99
N GLY A 88 12.00 -21.18 13.27
CA GLY A 88 11.03 -21.16 14.34
C GLY A 88 9.89 -22.06 13.93
N ASP A 89 9.98 -23.33 14.34
CA ASP A 89 8.82 -24.18 14.51
C ASP A 89 7.65 -23.33 15.01
N ALA A 90 6.50 -23.47 14.37
CA ALA A 90 5.21 -22.90 14.74
C ALA A 90 4.74 -23.43 16.11
N SER A 91 5.57 -23.23 17.12
CA SER A 91 5.46 -23.75 18.47
C SER A 91 4.56 -22.81 19.26
N ALA A 92 3.29 -23.21 19.34
CA ALA A 92 2.62 -23.42 20.62
C ALA A 92 2.46 -22.22 21.58
N VAL A 93 2.45 -20.98 21.09
CA VAL A 93 1.83 -19.88 21.83
C VAL A 93 0.46 -19.64 21.19
N PRO A 94 -0.67 -19.86 21.90
CA PRO A 94 -1.96 -19.40 21.40
C PRO A 94 -1.83 -17.90 21.21
N ALA A 95 -1.92 -17.46 19.96
CA ALA A 95 -1.91 -16.04 19.64
C ALA A 95 -2.95 -15.37 20.54
N ALA A 96 -2.51 -14.43 21.37
CA ALA A 96 -3.43 -13.63 22.15
C ALA A 96 -4.50 -13.10 21.18
N PRO A 97 -5.80 -13.12 21.56
CA PRO A 97 -6.86 -12.65 20.70
C PRO A 97 -6.48 -11.27 20.18
N ASP A 98 -6.38 -11.11 18.87
CA ASP A 98 -6.00 -9.83 18.28
C ASP A 98 -7.06 -8.79 18.66
N PRO A 99 -6.73 -7.80 19.52
CA PRO A 99 -7.70 -6.83 20.00
C PRO A 99 -8.26 -5.96 18.85
N LEU A 100 -7.59 -5.94 17.71
CA LEU A 100 -7.96 -5.18 16.53
C LEU A 100 -8.56 -6.05 15.42
N ASN A 101 -8.82 -7.34 15.66
CA ASN A 101 -9.43 -8.26 14.70
C ASN A 101 -8.74 -8.23 13.31
N GLY A 102 -7.41 -8.20 13.28
CA GLY A 102 -6.61 -8.13 12.07
C GLY A 102 -6.52 -6.74 11.43
N SER A 103 -7.23 -5.72 11.93
CA SER A 103 -7.19 -4.38 11.34
C SER A 103 -5.88 -3.62 11.56
N GLY A 104 -5.01 -4.12 12.46
CA GLY A 104 -3.67 -3.55 12.69
C GLY A 104 -2.82 -3.45 11.41
N GLN A 105 -3.06 -4.32 10.43
CA GLN A 105 -2.37 -4.29 9.12
C GLN A 105 -2.65 -3.02 8.29
N TYR A 106 -3.76 -2.32 8.57
CA TYR A 106 -4.15 -1.09 7.87
C TYR A 106 -3.53 0.16 8.49
N ALA A 107 -2.94 0.06 9.69
CA ALA A 107 -2.36 1.21 10.38
C ALA A 107 -1.30 1.97 9.56
N PRO A 108 -0.40 1.33 8.79
CA PRO A 108 0.53 2.06 7.92
C PRO A 108 -0.17 2.88 6.84
N ALA A 109 -1.28 2.38 6.28
CA ALA A 109 -2.05 3.09 5.27
C ALA A 109 -2.77 4.31 5.87
N LEU A 110 -3.39 4.16 7.04
CA LEU A 110 -4.00 5.28 7.76
C LEU A 110 -2.96 6.34 8.15
N ALA A 111 -1.80 5.91 8.66
CA ALA A 111 -0.71 6.82 8.99
C ALA A 111 -0.26 7.62 7.76
N ALA A 112 -0.11 6.96 6.60
CA ALA A 112 0.20 7.64 5.35
C ALA A 112 -0.87 8.66 4.96
N LEU A 113 -2.16 8.32 5.07
CA LEU A 113 -3.28 9.25 4.80
C LEU A 113 -3.23 10.48 5.70
N VAL A 114 -3.03 10.30 7.01
CA VAL A 114 -2.90 11.40 7.97
C VAL A 114 -1.69 12.28 7.62
N ILE A 115 -0.53 11.69 7.34
CA ILE A 115 0.68 12.43 6.95
C ILE A 115 0.44 13.26 5.70
N PHE A 116 -0.15 12.69 4.64
CA PHE A 116 -0.44 13.43 3.41
C PHE A 116 -1.54 14.49 3.60
N SER A 117 -2.52 14.25 4.46
CA SER A 117 -3.53 15.25 4.86
C SER A 117 -2.88 16.47 5.52
N VAL A 118 -1.95 16.25 6.45
CA VAL A 118 -1.18 17.33 7.08
C VAL A 118 -0.30 18.05 6.06
N ILE A 119 0.45 17.31 5.22
CA ILE A 119 1.33 17.92 4.20
C ILE A 119 0.53 18.78 3.22
N THR A 120 -0.60 18.28 2.72
CA THR A 120 -1.43 19.02 1.76
C THR A 120 -2.10 20.23 2.40
N TRP A 121 -2.47 20.15 3.67
CA TRP A 121 -2.94 21.29 4.45
C TRP A 121 -1.86 22.39 4.57
N LEU A 122 -0.67 22.02 5.04
CA LEU A 122 0.46 22.93 5.24
C LEU A 122 0.94 23.58 3.93
N ARG A 123 0.78 22.90 2.81
CA ARG A 123 1.17 23.40 1.48
C ARG A 123 0.06 24.14 0.72
N HIS A 124 -1.11 24.32 1.34
CA HIS A 124 -2.29 24.90 0.67
C HIS A 124 -2.61 24.20 -0.67
N HIS A 125 -2.41 22.88 -0.72
CA HIS A 125 -2.58 22.11 -1.95
C HIS A 125 -4.05 22.10 -2.39
N PRO A 126 -4.38 22.25 -3.68
CA PRO A 126 -5.77 22.28 -4.17
C PRO A 126 -6.58 21.03 -3.79
N TYR A 127 -5.91 19.89 -3.61
CA TYR A 127 -6.56 18.62 -3.24
C TYR A 127 -6.70 18.37 -1.74
N ARG A 128 -6.35 19.33 -0.86
CA ARG A 128 -6.40 19.14 0.60
C ARG A 128 -7.75 18.59 1.11
N ALA A 129 -8.87 19.11 0.60
CA ALA A 129 -10.20 18.69 1.04
C ALA A 129 -10.47 17.21 0.69
N TRP A 130 -10.01 16.76 -0.48
CA TRP A 130 -10.17 15.39 -0.94
C TRP A 130 -9.32 14.40 -0.13
N VAL A 131 -8.09 14.76 0.23
CA VAL A 131 -7.22 13.90 1.04
C VAL A 131 -7.75 13.80 2.48
N TRP A 132 -8.27 14.89 3.05
CA TRP A 132 -8.96 14.87 4.33
C TRP A 132 -10.23 14.04 4.30
N ALA A 133 -11.04 14.14 3.25
CA ALA A 133 -12.24 13.32 3.07
C ALA A 133 -11.89 11.82 2.98
N ALA A 134 -10.83 11.48 2.24
CA ALA A 134 -10.34 10.10 2.17
C ALA A 134 -9.85 9.59 3.54
N THR A 135 -9.16 10.44 4.32
CA THR A 135 -8.71 10.08 5.68
C THR A 135 -9.89 9.87 6.63
N ALA A 136 -10.95 10.67 6.50
CA ALA A 136 -12.14 10.54 7.35
C ALA A 136 -13.03 9.34 6.98
N ALA A 137 -12.96 8.87 5.73
CA ALA A 137 -13.73 7.72 5.25
C ALA A 137 -13.03 6.37 5.46
N PHE A 138 -11.72 6.38 5.77
CA PHE A 138 -10.90 5.20 6.01
C PHE A 138 -11.14 4.64 7.42
#